data_AF-A0A822G6Z5-F1
#
_entry.id   AF-A0A822G6Z5-F1
#
_cell.length_a   1.000
_cell.length_b   1.000
_cell.length_c   1.000
_cell.angle_alpha   90.00
_cell.angle_beta   90.00
_cell.angle_gamma   90.00
#
_symmetry.space_group_name_H-M   'P 1'
#
loop_
_entity.id
_entity.type
_entity.pdbx_description
1 polymer ?
#
loop_
_entity_poly.entity_id
_entity_poly.type
_entity_poly.pdbx_seq_one_letter_code
_entity_poly.pdbx_strand_id
1 'polypeptide(L)' 'KTLRVRDKTVKLQLWDTAGQEKFFNITRSYYRNADAIILVYDRTDASSFQNIARWMRNIDENAP' A
#
# COMPACT_ATOMS: atom_id res chain seq x y z
N LYS A 1 11.37 -8.86 -8.53
CA LYS A 1 11.41 -10.16 -9.26
C LYS A 1 10.74 -9.98 -10.62
N THR A 2 11.30 -10.47 -11.72
CA THR A 2 10.68 -10.33 -13.06
C THR A 2 9.78 -11.53 -13.34
N LEU A 3 8.57 -11.27 -13.80
CA LEU A 3 7.52 -12.27 -14.06
C LEU A 3 6.95 -12.03 -15.46
N ARG A 4 6.50 -13.11 -16.12
CA ARG A 4 5.78 -13.02 -17.39
C ARG A 4 4.29 -13.12 -17.10
N VAL A 5 3.54 -12.07 -17.42
CA VAL A 5 2.09 -11.99 -17.21
C VAL A 5 1.46 -11.78 -18.57
N ARG A 6 0.73 -12.80 -19.05
CA ARG A 6 0.27 -12.88 -20.45
C ARG A 6 1.47 -12.75 -21.41
N ASP A 7 1.43 -11.78 -22.31
CA ASP A 7 2.45 -11.55 -23.33
C ASP A 7 3.46 -10.46 -22.92
N LYS A 8 3.41 -10.00 -21.66
CA LYS A 8 4.25 -8.92 -21.13
C LYS A 8 5.22 -9.44 -20.07
N THR A 9 6.46 -8.96 -20.12
CA THR A 9 7.46 -9.15 -19.07
C THR A 9 7.38 -7.98 -18.09
N VAL A 10 7.09 -8.25 -16.83
CA VAL A 10 6.86 -7.25 -15.78
C VAL A 10 7.88 -7.43 -14.67
N LYS A 11 8.56 -6.34 -14.28
CA LYS A 11 9.42 -6.32 -13.08
C LYS A 11 8.56 -5.97 -11.87
N LEU A 12 8.25 -6.96 -11.04
CA LEU A 12 7.49 -6.76 -9.82
C LEU A 12 8.39 -6.20 -8.71
N GLN A 13 8.01 -5.06 -8.16
CA GLN A 13 8.58 -4.44 -6.96
C GLN A 13 7.47 -4.33 -5.91
N LEU A 14 7.66 -5.02 -4.78
CA LEU A 14 6.73 -4.98 -3.65
C LEU A 14 7.45 -4.34 -2.48
N TRP A 15 6.78 -3.41 -1.82
CA TRP A 15 7.26 -2.74 -0.63
C TRP A 15 6.28 -3.05 0.50
N ASP A 16 6.76 -3.68 1.56
CA ASP A 16 5.95 -3.93 2.76
C ASP A 16 6.13 -2.75 3.72
N THR A 17 5.02 -2.11 4.07
CA THR A 17 5.01 -1.03 5.05
C THR A 17 4.62 -1.65 6.39
N ALA A 18 5.53 -1.67 7.36
CA ALA A 18 5.22 -2.15 8.70
C ALA A 18 3.96 -1.43 9.23
N GLY A 19 2.89 -2.19 9.51
CA GLY A 19 1.55 -1.70 9.85
C GLY A 19 1.41 -1.02 11.22
N GLN A 20 2.51 -0.50 11.78
CA GLN A 20 2.46 0.34 12.97
C GLN A 20 2.36 1.81 12.59
N GLU A 21 1.53 2.53 13.34
CA GLU A 21 1.22 3.95 13.15
C GLU A 21 2.46 4.86 13.16
N LYS A 22 3.57 4.36 13.72
CA LYS A 22 4.90 4.99 13.69
C LYS A 22 5.44 5.22 12.28
N PHE A 23 4.90 4.55 11.26
CA PHE A 23 5.34 4.68 9.86
C PHE A 23 4.40 5.55 9.00
N PHE A 24 3.37 6.16 9.59
CA PHE A 24 2.41 7.05 8.90
C PHE A 24 3.09 8.26 8.22
N ASN A 25 4.26 8.70 8.71
CA ASN A 25 5.04 9.78 8.12
C ASN A 25 6.12 9.31 7.13
N ILE A 26 6.45 8.01 7.12
CA ILE A 26 7.50 7.44 6.26
C ILE A 26 6.95 7.07 4.87
N THR A 27 5.64 7.17 4.65
CA THR A 27 4.91 6.58 3.52
C THR A 27 4.98 7.37 2.20
N ARG A 28 5.26 8.68 2.22
CA ARG A 28 5.33 9.50 0.99
C ARG A 28 6.34 8.98 -0.05
N SER A 29 7.50 8.52 0.39
CA SER A 29 8.51 7.97 -0.52
C SER A 29 8.09 6.63 -1.14
N TYR A 30 7.23 5.87 -0.46
CA TYR A 30 6.69 4.60 -0.95
C TYR A 30 5.53 4.78 -1.92
N TYR A 31 4.78 5.88 -1.83
CA TYR A 31 3.76 6.24 -2.81
C TYR A 31 4.37 6.72 -4.13
N ARG A 32 5.56 7.33 -4.08
CA ARG A 32 6.22 7.85 -5.27
C ARG A 32 6.59 6.72 -6.23
N ASN A 33 6.06 6.78 -7.46
CA ASN A 33 6.23 5.78 -8.52
C ASN A 33 5.57 4.42 -8.23
N ALA A 34 4.66 4.34 -7.25
CA ALA A 34 3.83 3.16 -7.10
C ALA A 34 2.73 3.14 -8.17
N ASP A 35 2.65 2.07 -8.95
CA ASP A 35 1.54 1.87 -9.91
C ASP A 35 0.23 1.48 -9.20
N ALA A 36 0.33 0.88 -8.01
CA ALA A 36 -0.81 0.45 -7.21
C ALA A 36 -0.45 0.40 -5.73
N ILE A 37 -1.46 0.62 -4.88
CA ILE A 37 -1.39 0.46 -3.42
C ILE A 37 -2.40 -0.63 -3.02
N ILE A 38 -1.98 -1.55 -2.16
CA ILE A 38 -2.84 -2.62 -1.63
C ILE A 38 -3.06 -2.35 -0.14
N LEU A 39 -4.32 -2.09 0.23
CA LEU A 39 -4.72 -1.98 1.63
C LEU A 39 -5.27 -3.33 2.11
N VAL A 40 -4.79 -3.78 3.26
CA VAL A 40 -5.15 -5.09 3.84
C VAL A 40 -5.70 -4.86 5.25
N TYR A 41 -6.75 -5.60 5.60
CA TYR A 41 -7.34 -5.65 6.93
C TYR A 41 -7.64 -7.09 7.31
N ASP A 42 -7.90 -7.34 8.59
CA ASP A 42 -8.30 -8.65 9.11
C ASP A 42 -9.83 -8.73 9.25
N ARG A 43 -10.45 -9.72 8.60
CA ARG A 43 -11.91 -9.95 8.66
C ARG A 43 -12.42 -10.22 10.08
N THR A 44 -11.57 -10.74 10.96
CA THR A 44 -11.91 -11.06 12.35
C THR A 44 -11.76 -9.87 13.30
N ASP A 45 -11.13 -8.78 12.84
CA ASP A 45 -10.93 -7.54 13.61
C ASP A 45 -11.59 -6.36 12.90
N ALA A 46 -12.78 -5.97 13.39
CA ALA A 46 -13.52 -4.83 12.86
C ALA A 46 -12.74 -3.51 12.95
N SER A 47 -11.84 -3.36 13.94
CA SER A 47 -11.04 -2.13 14.09
C SER A 47 -10.02 -2.00 12.96
N SER A 48 -9.43 -3.11 12.50
CA SER A 48 -8.54 -3.14 11.34
C SER A 48 -9.22 -2.64 10.07
N PHE A 49 -10.50 -2.99 9.86
CA PHE A 49 -11.29 -2.49 8.73
C PHE A 49 -11.58 -1.00 8.85
N GLN A 50 -11.98 -0.52 10.04
CA GLN A 50 -12.23 0.90 10.26
C GLN A 50 -10.98 1.76 9.98
N ASN A 51 -9.80 1.24 10.28
CA ASN A 51 -8.54 1.91 10.01
C ASN A 51 -8.25 2.11 8.51
N ILE A 52 -8.85 1.32 7.62
CA ILE A 52 -8.69 1.48 6.15
C ILE A 52 -9.11 2.88 5.70
N ALA A 53 -10.19 3.44 6.26
CA ALA A 53 -10.65 4.77 5.91
C ALA A 53 -9.64 5.86 6.26
N ARG A 54 -8.87 5.69 7.35
CA ARG A 54 -7.78 6.60 7.73
C ARG A 54 -6.63 6.50 6.74
N TRP A 55 -6.26 5.30 6.32
CA TRP A 55 -5.21 5.07 5.32
C TRP A 55 -5.58 5.61 3.95
N MET A 56 -6.83 5.46 3.50
CA MET A 56 -7.30 6.03 2.24
C MET A 56 -7.15 7.56 2.22
N ARG A 57 -7.61 8.25 3.28
CA ARG A 57 -7.43 9.72 3.38
C ARG A 57 -5.96 10.12 3.33
N ASN A 58 -5.08 9.38 4.00
CA ASN A 58 -3.64 9.65 3.94
C ASN A 58 -3.10 9.48 2.52
N ILE A 59 -3.52 8.45 1.78
CA ILE A 59 -3.10 8.25 0.40
C ILE A 59 -3.59 9.41 -0.46
N ASP A 60 -4.86 9.81 -0.36
CA ASP A 60 -5.43 10.92 -1.13
C ASP A 60 -4.68 12.25 -0.90
N GLU A 61 -4.19 12.48 0.33
CA GLU A 61 -3.43 13.69 0.69
C GLU A 61 -1.96 13.67 0.26
N ASN A 62 -1.37 12.49 0.03
CA ASN A 62 0.09 12.32 -0.03
C ASN A 62 0.59 11.57 -1.27
N ALA A 63 -0.25 10.86 -1.99
CA ALA A 63 0.08 10.28 -3.29
C ALA A 63 0.02 11.37 -4.38
N PRO A 64 1.01 11.45 -5.28
CA PRO A 64 1.06 12.43 -6.36
C PRO A 64 0.06 12.19 -7.48
#